data_AF-A0A8C0JBX8-F1
#
_entry.id   AF-A0A8C0JBX8-F1
#
_cell.length_a   1.000
_cell.length_b   1.000
_cell.length_c   1.000
_cell.angle_alpha   90.00
_cell.angle_beta   90.00
_cell.angle_gamma   90.00
#
_symmetry.space_group_name_H-M   'P 1'
#
loop_
_entity.id
_entity.type
_entity.pdbx_description
1 polymer ?
#
loop_
_entity_poly.entity_id
_entity_poly.type
_entity_poly.pdbx_seq_one_letter_code
_entity_poly.pdbx_strand_id
1 'polypeptide(L)'
;MKVFQKMNLIMKLHRSFRTVVILLTTFCLVSIVISAYYLYTGYKQEMTLTETTGEAECEGLKLLPYRSMELKTAKPMDPSNTDPIVLLFVDSQYSQLGQDIIAILESSRFQYHMVIAPGKGDIPPLTDSGKGKYMLVIYENILKYVSMDSWNIELLEKYCVEYSVSIIGFHKANENSSPSIKLKGFPLDLYNNVALKDCFVNSQSPLLHITKAPRVEKGPLPGEDWTVFLFNHSTYQPVLLTELQTSRSFPTSLPKAPLYATVIQDLGLHDGIQRVLFGNNLTFWLHKLIFIDAISFLTGKKLALSLDRYILVDIDDIFVGKEGTRMNIQDVKVSQELGMASQINDSNHKYIWREIEKDQRSFQTIPVHLSVPQAGPCLCYQRPRQTLVDPIPCQRLNQPQHLQSQTRNWNSNQHSTAIAPHLQPHRQRVPASQNWEEAAKQPYPKGSARA
;
A
#
# COMPACT_ATOMS: atom_id res chain seq x y z
N MET A 1 -4.16 44.02 73.03
CA MET A 1 -3.70 42.65 72.69
C MET A 1 -4.28 42.10 71.38
N LYS A 2 -5.58 41.75 71.28
CA LYS A 2 -6.13 40.94 70.15
C LYS A 2 -5.74 41.37 68.71
N VAL A 3 -5.59 42.67 68.43
CA VAL A 3 -5.21 43.17 67.09
C VAL A 3 -3.80 42.73 66.67
N PHE A 4 -2.81 42.87 67.56
CA PHE A 4 -1.40 42.52 67.28
C PHE A 4 -1.22 41.03 66.94
N GLN A 5 -2.03 40.17 67.57
CA GLN A 5 -2.03 38.73 67.36
C GLN A 5 -2.56 38.35 65.97
N LYS A 6 -3.55 39.08 65.44
CA LYS A 6 -4.09 38.90 64.08
C LYS A 6 -3.08 39.30 63.00
N MET A 7 -2.34 40.39 63.21
CA MET A 7 -1.35 40.91 62.27
C MET A 7 -0.15 39.96 62.10
N ASN A 8 0.33 39.37 63.21
CA ASN A 8 1.45 38.43 63.22
C ASN A 8 1.13 37.10 62.49
N LEU A 9 -0.15 36.68 62.51
CA LEU A 9 -0.62 35.48 61.80
C LEU A 9 -0.57 35.67 60.27
N ILE A 10 -1.01 36.84 59.77
CA ILE A 10 -1.02 37.16 58.33
C ILE A 10 0.42 37.21 57.78
N MET A 11 1.37 37.79 58.53
CA MET A 11 2.79 37.80 58.16
C MET A 11 3.38 36.39 58.08
N LYS A 12 3.04 35.49 59.01
CA LYS A 12 3.45 34.08 58.93
C LYS A 12 2.88 33.37 57.71
N LEU A 13 1.60 33.60 57.38
CA LEU A 13 0.94 32.99 56.23
C LEU A 13 1.56 33.43 54.90
N HIS A 14 1.78 34.73 54.70
CA HIS A 14 2.48 35.25 53.50
C HIS A 14 3.91 34.72 53.38
N ARG A 15 4.64 34.59 54.51
CA ARG A 15 6.01 34.05 54.50
C ARG A 15 6.04 32.56 54.13
N SER A 16 5.07 31.77 54.63
CA SER A 16 4.89 30.37 54.24
C SER A 16 4.53 30.22 52.76
N PHE A 17 3.57 31.00 52.26
CA PHE A 17 3.17 30.98 50.85
C PHE A 17 4.33 31.33 49.91
N ARG A 18 5.15 32.36 50.23
CA ARG A 18 6.35 32.67 49.45
C ARG A 18 7.34 31.50 49.41
N THR A 19 7.56 30.80 50.52
CA THR A 19 8.43 29.61 50.55
C THR A 19 7.87 28.48 49.68
N VAL A 20 6.57 28.21 49.72
CA VAL A 20 5.93 27.17 48.91
C VAL A 20 6.03 27.50 47.41
N VAL A 21 5.76 28.74 47.01
CA VAL A 21 5.90 29.18 45.61
C VAL A 21 7.35 29.06 45.13
N ILE A 22 8.33 29.47 45.95
CA ILE A 22 9.75 29.32 45.62
C ILE A 22 10.11 27.84 45.42
N LEU A 23 9.74 26.97 46.37
CA LEU A 23 10.00 25.52 46.27
C LEU A 23 9.38 24.91 45.00
N LEU A 24 8.14 25.27 44.68
CA LEU A 24 7.47 24.83 43.45
C LEU A 24 8.23 25.28 42.19
N THR A 25 8.63 26.56 42.11
CA THR A 25 9.40 27.06 40.96
C THR A 25 10.76 26.39 40.83
N THR A 26 11.47 26.12 41.94
CA THR A 26 12.74 25.37 41.90
C THR A 26 12.55 23.92 41.46
N PHE A 27 11.46 23.26 41.88
CA PHE A 27 11.15 21.89 41.46
C PHE A 27 10.83 21.82 39.96
N CYS A 28 10.02 22.76 39.43
CA CYS A 28 9.75 22.86 38.00
C CYS A 28 11.02 23.10 37.18
N LEU A 29 11.90 24.03 37.60
CA LEU A 29 13.16 24.30 36.90
C LEU A 29 14.10 23.09 36.90
N VAL A 30 14.23 22.39 38.03
CA VAL A 30 15.01 21.14 38.11
C VAL A 30 14.42 20.05 37.20
N SER A 31 13.09 19.91 37.18
CA SER A 31 12.42 18.95 36.29
C SER A 31 12.67 19.27 34.81
N ILE A 32 12.61 20.54 34.41
CA ILE A 32 12.89 20.96 33.02
C ILE A 32 14.34 20.65 32.64
N VAL A 33 15.31 20.93 33.53
CA VAL A 33 16.73 20.62 33.28
C VAL A 33 16.97 19.11 33.16
N ILE A 34 16.30 18.29 34.00
CA ILE A 34 16.39 16.83 33.92
C ILE A 34 15.77 16.32 32.61
N SER A 35 14.58 16.79 32.22
CA SER A 35 13.94 16.42 30.95
C SER A 35 14.79 16.84 29.74
N ALA A 36 15.37 18.04 29.75
CA ALA A 36 16.26 18.52 28.70
C ALA A 36 17.56 17.69 28.63
N TYR A 37 18.12 17.27 29.78
CA TYR A 37 19.28 16.38 29.82
C TYR A 37 18.97 15.00 29.21
N TYR A 38 17.84 14.38 29.57
CA TYR A 38 17.43 13.09 28.98
C TYR A 38 17.09 13.19 27.48
N LEU A 39 16.45 14.27 27.03
CA LEU A 39 16.22 14.52 25.60
C LEU A 39 17.53 14.73 24.84
N TYR A 40 18.46 15.54 25.37
CA TYR A 40 19.74 15.82 24.72
C TYR A 40 20.66 14.59 24.69
N THR A 41 20.71 13.81 25.78
CA THR A 41 21.48 12.55 25.80
C THR A 41 20.88 11.49 24.90
N GLY A 42 19.55 11.35 24.88
CA GLY A 42 18.84 10.46 23.95
C GLY A 42 19.12 10.83 22.49
N TYR A 43 18.92 12.10 22.11
CA TYR A 43 19.18 12.60 20.76
C TYR A 43 20.64 12.46 20.34
N LYS A 44 21.60 12.75 21.24
CA LYS A 44 23.02 12.54 20.94
C LYS A 44 23.34 11.05 20.74
N GLN A 45 22.75 10.17 21.55
CA GLN A 45 22.92 8.72 21.41
C GLN A 45 22.29 8.19 20.12
N GLU A 46 21.15 8.74 19.69
CA GLU A 46 20.49 8.42 18.42
C GLU A 46 21.31 8.86 17.20
N MET A 47 21.88 10.07 17.23
CA MET A 47 22.80 10.52 16.16
C MET A 47 24.10 9.71 16.13
N THR A 48 24.77 9.49 17.28
CA THR A 48 26.00 8.71 17.33
C THR A 48 25.77 7.25 16.92
N LEU A 49 24.61 6.67 17.29
CA LEU A 49 24.19 5.36 16.78
C LEU A 49 24.02 5.40 15.26
N THR A 50 23.36 6.42 14.71
CA THR A 50 23.10 6.53 13.26
C THR A 50 24.40 6.64 12.44
N GLU A 51 25.37 7.45 12.88
CA GLU A 51 26.68 7.57 12.23
C GLU A 51 27.47 6.24 12.30
N THR A 52 27.71 5.74 13.52
CA THR A 52 28.51 4.50 13.72
C THR A 52 27.88 3.27 13.07
N THR A 53 26.55 3.21 13.03
CA THR A 53 25.83 2.11 12.37
C THR A 53 25.86 2.26 10.84
N GLY A 54 25.83 3.48 10.30
CA GLY A 54 25.96 3.73 8.87
C GLY A 54 27.30 3.23 8.30
N GLU A 55 28.40 3.45 9.02
CA GLU A 55 29.71 2.92 8.63
C GLU A 55 29.80 1.39 8.78
N ALA A 56 29.28 0.83 9.89
CA ALA A 56 29.34 -0.60 10.19
C ALA A 56 28.41 -1.48 9.31
N GLU A 57 27.17 -1.05 9.03
CA GLU A 57 26.25 -1.79 8.15
C GLU A 57 26.78 -1.82 6.70
N CYS A 58 27.52 -0.80 6.29
CA CYS A 58 28.27 -0.79 5.03
C CYS A 58 29.47 -1.75 4.99
N GLU A 59 29.93 -2.32 6.12
CA GLU A 59 30.85 -3.47 6.12
C GLU A 59 30.09 -4.79 6.12
N GLY A 60 29.01 -4.90 6.91
CA GLY A 60 28.15 -6.10 6.96
C GLY A 60 27.65 -6.56 5.59
N LEU A 61 27.22 -5.62 4.74
CA LEU A 61 26.80 -5.92 3.36
C LEU A 61 27.96 -6.29 2.42
N LYS A 62 29.19 -5.82 2.67
CA LYS A 62 30.40 -6.20 1.90
C LYS A 62 30.93 -7.59 2.28
N LEU A 63 30.63 -8.05 3.49
CA LEU A 63 31.07 -9.34 4.04
C LEU A 63 30.18 -10.52 3.62
N LEU A 64 29.09 -10.27 2.88
CA LEU A 64 28.30 -11.35 2.27
C LEU A 64 29.14 -12.13 1.25
N PRO A 65 29.03 -13.47 1.18
CA PRO A 65 29.76 -14.28 0.19
C PRO A 65 29.25 -14.08 -1.26
N TYR A 66 28.35 -13.12 -1.48
CA TYR A 66 27.96 -12.66 -2.80
C TYR A 66 29.08 -11.83 -3.44
N ARG A 67 30.05 -12.57 -3.99
CA ARG A 67 31.03 -12.08 -4.97
C ARG A 67 30.31 -11.19 -5.97
N SER A 68 30.65 -9.91 -6.03
CA SER A 68 30.12 -8.97 -7.03
C SER A 68 30.56 -9.41 -8.42
N MET A 69 29.77 -10.30 -9.03
CA MET A 69 29.94 -10.74 -10.40
C MET A 69 29.37 -9.68 -11.32
N GLU A 70 30.20 -9.28 -12.28
CA GLU A 70 29.81 -8.52 -13.46
C GLU A 70 28.52 -9.10 -14.06
N LEU A 71 27.52 -8.23 -14.27
CA LEU A 71 26.16 -8.64 -14.58
C LEU A 71 26.10 -9.31 -15.96
N LYS A 72 26.25 -10.64 -16.00
CA LYS A 72 25.97 -11.45 -17.18
C LYS A 72 24.50 -11.27 -17.53
N THR A 73 24.26 -10.35 -18.45
CA THR A 73 22.93 -9.92 -18.84
C THR A 73 22.15 -11.13 -19.36
N ALA A 74 21.11 -11.52 -18.63
CA ALA A 74 20.15 -12.50 -19.14
C ALA A 74 19.58 -11.98 -20.47
N LYS A 75 19.17 -12.93 -21.34
CA LYS A 75 18.65 -12.66 -22.69
C LYS A 75 17.78 -11.38 -22.70
N PRO A 76 18.08 -10.37 -23.54
CA PRO A 76 17.24 -9.18 -23.64
C PRO A 76 15.79 -9.59 -23.88
N MET A 77 14.89 -9.12 -23.02
CA MET A 77 13.47 -9.41 -23.15
C MET A 77 12.97 -8.81 -24.47
N ASP A 78 12.30 -9.62 -25.29
CA ASP A 78 11.49 -9.12 -26.41
C ASP A 78 10.00 -9.29 -26.07
N PRO A 79 9.41 -8.36 -25.30
CA PRO A 79 8.01 -8.41 -24.95
C PRO A 79 7.10 -7.94 -26.10
N SER A 80 7.58 -7.79 -27.34
CA SER A 80 6.74 -7.32 -28.47
C SER A 80 5.60 -8.30 -28.81
N ASN A 81 5.79 -9.58 -28.49
CA ASN A 81 4.89 -10.68 -28.86
C ASN A 81 3.83 -11.02 -27.79
N THR A 82 3.71 -10.21 -26.73
CA THR A 82 2.75 -10.41 -25.63
C THR A 82 1.81 -9.22 -25.41
N ASP A 83 0.53 -9.53 -25.14
CA ASP A 83 -0.45 -8.56 -24.69
C ASP A 83 -0.18 -8.09 -23.25
N PRO A 84 -0.51 -6.83 -22.89
CA PRO A 84 -0.13 -6.21 -21.61
C PRO A 84 -1.01 -6.64 -20.43
N ILE A 85 -1.20 -7.95 -20.27
CA ILE A 85 -2.09 -8.58 -19.29
C ILE A 85 -1.28 -9.48 -18.35
N VAL A 86 -1.59 -9.42 -17.06
CA VAL A 86 -1.01 -10.27 -16.01
C VAL A 86 -1.90 -11.50 -15.79
N LEU A 87 -1.36 -12.72 -15.86
CA LEU A 87 -2.05 -13.93 -15.42
C LEU A 87 -1.83 -14.13 -13.93
N LEU A 88 -2.90 -14.12 -13.13
CA LEU A 88 -2.83 -14.25 -11.66
C LEU A 88 -3.47 -15.56 -11.19
N PHE A 89 -2.67 -16.46 -10.64
CA PHE A 89 -3.11 -17.68 -9.97
C PHE A 89 -3.27 -17.45 -8.47
N VAL A 90 -4.52 -17.56 -7.97
CA VAL A 90 -4.87 -17.44 -6.53
C VAL A 90 -5.25 -18.80 -5.92
N ASP A 91 -5.03 -18.97 -4.62
CA ASP A 91 -5.48 -20.18 -3.91
C ASP A 91 -7.01 -20.23 -3.72
N SER A 92 -7.69 -19.07 -3.70
CA SER A 92 -9.14 -18.97 -3.84
C SER A 92 -9.57 -17.56 -4.27
N GLN A 93 -10.82 -17.39 -4.73
CA GLN A 93 -11.37 -16.07 -5.05
C GLN A 93 -11.43 -15.06 -3.88
N TYR A 94 -11.25 -15.53 -2.63
CA TYR A 94 -11.32 -14.71 -1.41
C TYR A 94 -10.03 -14.74 -0.57
N SER A 95 -8.91 -15.20 -1.13
CA SER A 95 -7.65 -15.25 -0.40
C SER A 95 -7.08 -13.85 -0.18
N GLN A 96 -6.60 -13.55 1.03
CA GLN A 96 -6.18 -12.18 1.40
C GLN A 96 -5.02 -11.68 0.53
N LEU A 97 -4.02 -12.52 0.23
CA LEU A 97 -2.89 -12.12 -0.60
C LEU A 97 -3.31 -11.99 -2.07
N GLY A 98 -4.19 -12.87 -2.58
CA GLY A 98 -4.83 -12.70 -3.88
C GLY A 98 -5.55 -11.34 -4.02
N GLN A 99 -6.31 -10.95 -3.00
CA GLN A 99 -7.00 -9.64 -2.95
C GLN A 99 -6.02 -8.46 -2.78
N ASP A 100 -4.98 -8.59 -1.96
CA ASP A 100 -3.91 -7.59 -1.82
C ASP A 100 -3.17 -7.35 -3.16
N ILE A 101 -2.91 -8.43 -3.93
CA ILE A 101 -2.32 -8.37 -5.26
C ILE A 101 -3.27 -7.66 -6.23
N ILE A 102 -4.55 -8.06 -6.27
CA ILE A 102 -5.57 -7.45 -7.13
C ILE A 102 -5.67 -5.95 -6.87
N ALA A 103 -5.76 -5.52 -5.61
CA ALA A 103 -5.86 -4.11 -5.25
C ALA A 103 -4.65 -3.28 -5.73
N ILE A 104 -3.44 -3.85 -5.74
CA ILE A 104 -2.25 -3.18 -6.31
C ILE A 104 -2.33 -3.12 -7.84
N LEU A 105 -2.76 -4.19 -8.52
CA LEU A 105 -2.91 -4.21 -9.98
C LEU A 105 -3.99 -3.23 -10.46
N GLU A 106 -5.16 -3.21 -9.81
CA GLU A 106 -6.27 -2.29 -10.11
C GLU A 106 -5.89 -0.83 -9.88
N SER A 107 -5.29 -0.50 -8.73
CA SER A 107 -4.84 0.87 -8.45
C SER A 107 -3.70 1.33 -9.36
N SER A 108 -2.88 0.39 -9.84
CA SER A 108 -1.86 0.62 -10.89
C SER A 108 -2.43 0.69 -12.31
N ARG A 109 -3.73 0.36 -12.50
CA ARG A 109 -4.41 0.20 -13.79
C ARG A 109 -3.79 -0.84 -14.72
N PHE A 110 -3.15 -1.86 -14.16
CA PHE A 110 -2.59 -2.98 -14.90
C PHE A 110 -3.69 -4.02 -15.15
N GLN A 111 -3.86 -4.44 -16.42
CA GLN A 111 -4.85 -5.46 -16.76
C GLN A 111 -4.42 -6.82 -16.23
N TYR A 112 -5.36 -7.60 -15.70
CA TYR A 112 -5.09 -8.94 -15.17
C TYR A 112 -6.24 -9.91 -15.47
N HIS A 113 -5.90 -11.19 -15.49
CA HIS A 113 -6.83 -12.30 -15.58
C HIS A 113 -6.59 -13.20 -14.36
N MET A 114 -7.53 -13.18 -13.41
CA MET A 114 -7.47 -14.02 -12.21
C MET A 114 -8.06 -15.40 -12.48
N VAL A 115 -7.34 -16.44 -12.08
CA VAL A 115 -7.73 -17.84 -12.17
C VAL A 115 -7.39 -18.54 -10.85
N ILE A 116 -8.25 -19.44 -10.36
CA ILE A 116 -7.92 -20.25 -9.18
C ILE A 116 -6.87 -21.28 -9.57
N ALA A 117 -5.78 -21.36 -8.82
CA ALA A 117 -4.61 -22.20 -9.12
C ALA A 117 -5.01 -23.67 -9.32
N PRO A 118 -4.85 -24.23 -10.54
CA PRO A 118 -5.34 -25.57 -10.84
C PRO A 118 -4.55 -26.63 -10.08
N GLY A 119 -5.22 -27.37 -9.19
CA GLY A 119 -4.59 -28.46 -8.44
C GLY A 119 -4.37 -29.74 -9.26
N LYS A 120 -5.26 -29.99 -10.23
CA LYS A 120 -5.22 -31.08 -11.24
C LYS A 120 -6.06 -30.72 -12.49
N GLY A 121 -6.20 -29.43 -12.77
CA GLY A 121 -6.97 -28.93 -13.92
C GLY A 121 -6.04 -28.34 -14.98
N ASP A 122 -6.57 -28.07 -16.16
CA ASP A 122 -5.80 -27.41 -17.22
C ASP A 122 -5.52 -25.95 -16.87
N ILE A 123 -4.34 -25.44 -17.22
CA ILE A 123 -4.07 -23.99 -17.20
C ILE A 123 -4.89 -23.27 -18.29
N PRO A 124 -5.27 -22.00 -18.10
CA PRO A 124 -5.98 -21.22 -19.11
C PRO A 124 -5.14 -21.09 -20.39
N PRO A 125 -5.75 -20.93 -21.59
CA PRO A 125 -5.02 -20.71 -22.83
C PRO A 125 -4.01 -19.56 -22.71
N LEU A 126 -2.74 -19.88 -22.92
CA LEU A 126 -1.60 -18.96 -22.80
C LEU A 126 -1.36 -18.16 -24.08
N THR A 127 -1.81 -18.67 -25.23
CA THR A 127 -1.70 -18.01 -26.53
C THR A 127 -3.08 -17.78 -27.16
N ASP A 128 -3.17 -16.76 -28.01
CA ASP A 128 -4.30 -16.52 -28.92
C ASP A 128 -3.73 -16.17 -30.29
N SER A 129 -4.21 -16.84 -31.34
CA SER A 129 -3.91 -16.49 -32.75
C SER A 129 -2.41 -16.36 -33.09
N GLY A 130 -1.53 -17.08 -32.39
CA GLY A 130 -0.08 -17.05 -32.56
C GLY A 130 0.66 -15.97 -31.77
N LYS A 131 -0.02 -15.27 -30.85
CA LYS A 131 0.57 -14.33 -29.87
C LYS A 131 0.46 -14.87 -28.44
N GLY A 132 1.31 -14.37 -27.55
CA GLY A 132 1.20 -14.63 -26.12
C GLY A 132 0.17 -13.71 -25.45
N LYS A 133 -0.77 -14.31 -24.72
CA LYS A 133 -1.91 -13.60 -24.11
C LYS A 133 -1.56 -12.87 -22.82
N TYR A 134 -0.45 -13.22 -22.18
CA TYR A 134 -0.02 -12.65 -20.91
C TYR A 134 1.47 -12.34 -20.94
N MET A 135 1.87 -11.17 -20.44
CA MET A 135 3.27 -10.76 -20.38
C MET A 135 3.99 -11.16 -19.08
N LEU A 136 3.22 -11.47 -18.04
CA LEU A 136 3.68 -11.75 -16.68
C LEU A 136 2.73 -12.76 -16.05
N VAL A 137 3.28 -13.73 -15.33
CA VAL A 137 2.51 -14.69 -14.52
C VAL A 137 2.79 -14.43 -13.05
N ILE A 138 1.76 -14.49 -12.20
CA ILE A 138 1.87 -14.32 -10.75
C ILE A 138 1.20 -15.50 -10.07
N TYR A 139 1.91 -16.15 -9.15
CA TYR A 139 1.37 -17.15 -8.24
C TYR A 139 1.30 -16.58 -6.82
N GLU A 140 0.10 -16.54 -6.23
CA GLU A 140 -0.09 -16.33 -4.78
C GLU A 140 0.65 -17.39 -3.94
N ASN A 141 0.85 -18.56 -4.52
CA ASN A 141 1.48 -19.69 -3.86
C ASN A 141 2.38 -20.45 -4.86
N ILE A 142 3.69 -20.19 -4.83
CA ILE A 142 4.69 -20.81 -5.72
C ILE A 142 4.78 -22.33 -5.55
N LEU A 143 4.34 -22.88 -4.41
CA LEU A 143 4.25 -24.33 -4.24
C LEU A 143 3.22 -24.95 -5.20
N LYS A 144 2.19 -24.20 -5.61
CA LYS A 144 1.25 -24.64 -6.66
C LYS A 144 1.99 -24.91 -7.96
N TYR A 145 2.71 -23.92 -8.49
CA TYR A 145 3.51 -24.03 -9.73
C TYR A 145 4.38 -25.28 -9.75
N VAL A 146 5.21 -25.52 -8.73
CA VAL A 146 6.11 -26.69 -8.71
C VAL A 146 5.40 -28.03 -8.40
N SER A 147 4.16 -27.98 -7.91
CA SER A 147 3.31 -29.14 -7.62
C SER A 147 2.35 -29.53 -8.76
N MET A 148 2.24 -28.70 -9.81
CA MET A 148 1.47 -29.05 -11.01
C MET A 148 2.01 -30.35 -11.63
N ASP A 149 1.18 -31.00 -12.46
CA ASP A 149 1.61 -32.11 -13.30
C ASP A 149 2.65 -31.66 -14.33
N SER A 150 3.47 -32.60 -14.80
CA SER A 150 4.59 -32.30 -15.70
C SER A 150 4.16 -31.65 -17.02
N TRP A 151 2.93 -31.88 -17.50
CA TRP A 151 2.46 -31.34 -18.77
C TRP A 151 2.07 -29.86 -18.64
N ASN A 152 1.33 -29.49 -17.60
CA ASN A 152 1.05 -28.09 -17.29
C ASN A 152 2.34 -27.30 -16.95
N ILE A 153 3.33 -27.94 -16.31
CA ILE A 153 4.66 -27.33 -16.09
C ILE A 153 5.37 -27.11 -17.44
N GLU A 154 5.55 -28.15 -18.25
CA GLU A 154 6.25 -28.06 -19.54
C GLU A 154 5.60 -27.04 -20.49
N LEU A 155 4.26 -27.00 -20.54
CA LEU A 155 3.50 -26.04 -21.35
C LEU A 155 3.74 -24.60 -20.90
N LEU A 156 3.74 -24.34 -19.58
CA LEU A 156 3.98 -23.00 -19.03
C LEU A 156 5.44 -22.58 -19.17
N GLU A 157 6.39 -23.48 -18.94
CA GLU A 157 7.82 -23.19 -19.05
C GLU A 157 8.24 -22.94 -20.50
N LYS A 158 7.72 -23.74 -21.44
CA LYS A 158 7.86 -23.45 -22.87
C LYS A 158 7.30 -22.08 -23.22
N TYR A 159 6.09 -21.73 -22.74
CA TYR A 159 5.50 -20.42 -22.98
C TYR A 159 6.37 -19.27 -22.43
N CYS A 160 6.89 -19.41 -21.21
CA CYS A 160 7.79 -18.43 -20.61
C CYS A 160 9.08 -18.22 -21.42
N VAL A 161 9.71 -19.29 -21.92
CA VAL A 161 10.93 -19.20 -22.73
C VAL A 161 10.66 -18.67 -24.16
N GLU A 162 9.54 -19.08 -24.78
CA GLU A 162 9.14 -18.70 -26.14
C GLU A 162 8.74 -17.21 -26.21
N TYR A 163 7.89 -16.75 -25.29
CA TYR A 163 7.34 -15.37 -25.27
C TYR A 163 8.11 -14.42 -24.32
N SER A 164 9.21 -14.87 -23.73
CA SER A 164 10.03 -14.12 -22.74
C SER A 164 9.22 -13.64 -21.52
N VAL A 165 8.27 -14.46 -21.07
CA VAL A 165 7.37 -14.17 -19.94
C VAL A 165 8.01 -14.62 -18.64
N SER A 166 7.82 -13.79 -17.60
CA SER A 166 8.43 -13.97 -16.28
C SER A 166 7.39 -14.37 -15.21
N ILE A 167 7.86 -14.85 -14.06
CA ILE A 167 7.00 -15.32 -12.96
C ILE A 167 7.27 -14.56 -11.65
N ILE A 168 6.25 -13.96 -11.04
CA ILE A 168 6.30 -13.57 -9.61
C ILE A 168 5.69 -14.69 -8.78
N GLY A 169 6.39 -15.13 -7.74
CA GLY A 169 5.92 -16.16 -6.82
C GLY A 169 5.90 -15.66 -5.39
N PHE A 170 4.77 -15.83 -4.71
CA PHE A 170 4.72 -15.67 -3.26
C PHE A 170 4.77 -17.05 -2.59
N HIS A 171 5.40 -17.11 -1.43
CA HIS A 171 5.28 -18.22 -0.49
C HIS A 171 5.11 -17.64 0.90
N LYS A 172 3.94 -17.84 1.49
CA LYS A 172 3.67 -17.54 2.89
C LYS A 172 3.54 -18.85 3.66
N ALA A 173 4.30 -18.98 4.75
CA ALA A 173 4.16 -20.11 5.64
C ALA A 173 2.87 -20.03 6.48
N ASN A 174 2.46 -21.18 7.01
CA ASN A 174 1.41 -21.31 8.00
C ASN A 174 1.84 -22.30 9.09
N GLU A 175 1.04 -22.42 10.16
CA GLU A 175 1.32 -23.29 11.32
C GLU A 175 1.59 -24.76 10.96
N ASN A 176 1.02 -25.25 9.84
CA ASN A 176 1.16 -26.62 9.37
C ASN A 176 2.28 -26.80 8.32
N SER A 177 3.01 -25.72 7.98
CA SER A 177 4.07 -25.75 6.98
C SER A 177 5.34 -26.40 7.52
N SER A 178 5.94 -27.31 6.75
CA SER A 178 7.19 -27.98 7.14
C SER A 178 8.30 -26.95 7.42
N PRO A 179 9.10 -27.06 8.51
CA PRO A 179 10.08 -26.05 8.88
C PRO A 179 11.14 -25.74 7.81
N SER A 180 11.45 -26.70 6.94
CA SER A 180 12.29 -26.50 5.76
C SER A 180 11.73 -27.28 4.57
N ILE A 181 11.72 -26.66 3.38
CA ILE A 181 11.22 -27.23 2.13
C ILE A 181 12.26 -27.01 1.04
N LYS A 182 12.76 -28.08 0.41
CA LYS A 182 13.54 -27.97 -0.83
C LYS A 182 12.59 -27.77 -2.00
N LEU A 183 12.75 -26.69 -2.77
CA LEU A 183 11.83 -26.39 -3.86
C LEU A 183 12.07 -27.35 -5.04
N LYS A 184 11.10 -28.21 -5.34
CA LYS A 184 11.19 -29.23 -6.40
C LYS A 184 11.53 -28.57 -7.75
N GLY A 185 12.61 -29.04 -8.37
CA GLY A 185 13.12 -28.53 -9.66
C GLY A 185 14.13 -27.39 -9.55
N PHE A 186 14.34 -26.81 -8.35
CA PHE A 186 15.14 -25.61 -8.17
C PHE A 186 16.30 -25.81 -7.19
N PRO A 187 17.47 -25.17 -7.39
CA PRO A 187 18.57 -25.17 -6.44
C PRO A 187 18.35 -24.16 -5.30
N LEU A 188 17.20 -24.30 -4.62
CA LEU A 188 16.66 -23.36 -3.64
C LEU A 188 15.99 -24.10 -2.47
N ASP A 189 16.36 -23.73 -1.25
CA ASP A 189 15.81 -24.27 0.00
C ASP A 189 15.10 -23.15 0.78
N LEU A 190 13.84 -23.40 1.18
CA LEU A 190 12.97 -22.48 1.92
C LEU A 190 12.94 -22.88 3.40
N TYR A 191 13.03 -21.91 4.30
CA TYR A 191 12.90 -22.12 5.75
C TYR A 191 11.77 -21.29 6.32
N ASN A 192 10.79 -21.95 6.93
CA ASN A 192 9.46 -21.41 7.24
C ASN A 192 9.29 -21.07 8.71
N ASN A 193 8.31 -20.20 9.00
CA ASN A 193 7.89 -19.79 10.35
C ASN A 193 9.06 -19.25 11.19
N VAL A 194 9.82 -18.29 10.61
CA VAL A 194 10.92 -17.61 11.30
C VAL A 194 10.53 -16.21 11.78
N ALA A 195 10.99 -15.83 12.97
CA ALA A 195 10.86 -14.47 13.49
C ALA A 195 12.07 -13.63 13.03
N LEU A 196 11.81 -12.51 12.34
CA LEU A 196 12.81 -11.68 11.69
C LEU A 196 12.82 -10.25 12.25
N LYS A 197 13.95 -9.56 12.06
CA LYS A 197 14.14 -8.15 12.42
C LYS A 197 15.04 -7.46 11.38
N ASP A 198 15.06 -6.14 11.40
CA ASP A 198 16.01 -5.28 10.68
C ASP A 198 16.12 -5.62 9.19
N CYS A 199 15.21 -5.07 8.37
CA CYS A 199 15.16 -5.34 6.93
C CYS A 199 15.98 -4.33 6.13
N PHE A 200 16.83 -4.82 5.24
CA PHE A 200 17.75 -4.07 4.39
C PHE A 200 17.40 -4.26 2.90
N VAL A 201 17.27 -3.16 2.15
CA VAL A 201 17.17 -3.21 0.67
C VAL A 201 18.57 -3.35 0.06
N ASN A 202 18.81 -4.40 -0.73
CA ASN A 202 20.09 -4.60 -1.42
C ASN A 202 20.27 -3.59 -2.58
N SER A 203 21.16 -2.62 -2.42
CA SER A 203 21.47 -1.60 -3.43
C SER A 203 22.09 -2.13 -4.73
N GLN A 204 22.57 -3.38 -4.75
CA GLN A 204 23.08 -4.03 -5.96
C GLN A 204 22.00 -4.68 -6.83
N SER A 205 20.75 -4.80 -6.34
CA SER A 205 19.68 -5.45 -7.10
C SER A 205 19.24 -4.58 -8.31
N PRO A 206 19.28 -5.12 -9.55
CA PRO A 206 18.85 -4.38 -10.74
C PRO A 206 17.33 -4.22 -10.83
N LEU A 207 16.58 -4.88 -9.94
CA LEU A 207 15.11 -4.84 -9.84
C LEU A 207 14.59 -3.46 -9.43
N LEU A 208 15.36 -2.73 -8.62
CA LEU A 208 14.89 -1.53 -7.91
C LEU A 208 14.63 -0.35 -8.87
N HIS A 209 13.44 0.24 -8.78
CA HIS A 209 13.07 1.39 -9.62
C HIS A 209 12.45 2.52 -8.80
N ILE A 210 11.31 2.28 -8.16
CA ILE A 210 10.66 3.17 -7.20
C ILE A 210 11.38 3.07 -5.85
N THR A 211 11.68 1.86 -5.40
CA THR A 211 12.39 1.60 -4.14
C THR A 211 13.82 2.13 -4.23
N LYS A 212 14.28 2.80 -3.17
CA LYS A 212 15.66 3.33 -3.06
C LYS A 212 16.41 2.61 -1.95
N ALA A 213 17.73 2.50 -2.14
CA ALA A 213 18.64 1.77 -1.28
C ALA A 213 19.92 2.60 -1.00
N PRO A 214 20.61 2.37 0.14
CA PRO A 214 20.18 1.52 1.24
C PRO A 214 19.01 2.17 1.99
N ARG A 215 17.93 1.41 2.17
CA ARG A 215 16.86 1.74 3.11
C ARG A 215 16.79 0.60 4.11
N VAL A 216 16.77 0.96 5.38
CA VAL A 216 16.74 0.02 6.50
C VAL A 216 15.48 0.28 7.31
N GLU A 217 14.75 -0.78 7.63
CA GLU A 217 13.63 -0.75 8.55
C GLU A 217 14.02 -1.53 9.81
N LYS A 218 14.31 -0.79 10.88
CA LYS A 218 14.87 -1.35 12.11
C LYS A 218 13.79 -1.79 13.09
N GLY A 219 14.08 -2.83 13.87
CA GLY A 219 13.14 -3.49 14.77
C GLY A 219 12.53 -4.78 14.19
N PRO A 220 11.59 -5.41 14.93
CA PRO A 220 10.98 -6.68 14.53
C PRO A 220 10.07 -6.51 13.31
N LEU A 221 10.09 -7.49 12.40
CA LEU A 221 9.16 -7.55 11.28
C LEU A 221 7.77 -8.03 11.75
N PRO A 222 6.67 -7.69 11.06
CA PRO A 222 5.34 -8.08 11.46
C PRO A 222 5.15 -9.61 11.33
N GLY A 223 4.82 -10.26 12.45
CA GLY A 223 4.52 -11.69 12.49
C GLY A 223 5.74 -12.62 12.56
N GLU A 224 5.47 -13.91 12.70
CA GLU A 224 6.47 -14.98 12.85
C GLU A 224 6.31 -16.06 11.76
N ASP A 225 5.48 -15.79 10.75
CA ASP A 225 5.11 -16.67 9.64
C ASP A 225 5.94 -16.42 8.36
N TRP A 226 7.13 -15.82 8.54
CA TRP A 226 8.05 -15.53 7.44
C TRP A 226 8.74 -16.79 6.95
N THR A 227 9.10 -16.75 5.66
CA THR A 227 9.99 -17.68 5.01
C THR A 227 11.25 -16.96 4.57
N VAL A 228 12.40 -17.59 4.77
CA VAL A 228 13.68 -17.14 4.21
C VAL A 228 14.18 -18.12 3.16
N PHE A 229 14.81 -17.56 2.13
CA PHE A 229 15.38 -18.27 1.00
C PHE A 229 16.88 -18.48 1.19
N LEU A 230 17.33 -19.73 1.09
CA LEU A 230 18.73 -20.10 1.03
C LEU A 230 19.04 -20.81 -0.30
N PHE A 231 20.08 -20.33 -0.96
CA PHE A 231 20.42 -20.71 -2.33
C PHE A 231 21.93 -20.83 -2.48
N ASN A 232 22.37 -21.86 -3.21
CA ASN A 232 23.77 -22.07 -3.57
C ASN A 232 23.92 -22.17 -5.10
N HIS A 233 23.34 -21.18 -5.79
CA HIS A 233 23.35 -21.09 -7.25
C HIS A 233 23.33 -19.63 -7.69
N SER A 234 24.14 -19.29 -8.70
CA SER A 234 24.35 -17.91 -9.17
C SER A 234 23.20 -17.33 -10.01
N THR A 235 22.13 -18.11 -10.24
CA THR A 235 20.90 -17.57 -10.84
C THR A 235 20.17 -16.60 -9.91
N TYR A 236 20.33 -16.77 -8.59
CA TYR A 236 19.60 -15.96 -7.62
C TYR A 236 20.37 -14.70 -7.23
N GLN A 237 19.65 -13.64 -6.85
CA GLN A 237 20.19 -12.45 -6.21
C GLN A 237 19.26 -12.01 -5.07
N PRO A 238 19.78 -11.68 -3.87
CA PRO A 238 18.94 -11.16 -2.80
C PRO A 238 18.47 -9.73 -3.12
N VAL A 239 17.19 -9.45 -2.87
CA VAL A 239 16.56 -8.13 -3.07
C VAL A 239 16.30 -7.48 -1.72
N LEU A 240 15.67 -8.22 -0.81
CA LEU A 240 15.52 -7.87 0.61
C LEU A 240 16.28 -8.87 1.48
N LEU A 241 17.03 -8.34 2.43
CA LEU A 241 17.80 -9.06 3.45
C LEU A 241 17.28 -8.71 4.85
N THR A 242 17.41 -9.63 5.80
CA THR A 242 16.90 -9.50 7.17
C THR A 242 17.79 -10.22 8.17
N GLU A 243 17.88 -9.72 9.39
CA GLU A 243 18.44 -10.48 10.52
C GLU A 243 17.39 -11.42 11.14
N LEU A 244 17.85 -12.51 11.75
CA LEU A 244 17.00 -13.38 12.57
C LEU A 244 16.78 -12.75 13.95
N GLN A 245 15.57 -12.84 14.51
CA GLN A 245 15.28 -12.32 15.84
C GLN A 245 15.90 -13.24 16.93
N THR A 246 17.06 -12.84 17.45
CA THR A 246 17.93 -13.64 18.34
C THR A 246 17.32 -14.00 19.70
N SER A 247 16.17 -13.42 20.08
CA SER A 247 15.51 -13.61 21.38
C SER A 247 14.67 -14.88 21.49
N ARG A 248 14.64 -15.75 20.46
CA ARG A 248 13.86 -17.00 20.45
C ARG A 248 14.68 -18.19 19.93
N SER A 249 14.12 -19.39 20.11
CA SER A 249 14.73 -20.66 19.69
C SER A 249 14.96 -20.70 18.19
N PHE A 250 16.24 -20.58 17.81
CA PHE A 250 16.75 -20.75 16.46
C PHE A 250 16.27 -22.10 15.85
N PRO A 251 15.67 -22.12 14.65
CA PRO A 251 15.22 -23.37 14.04
C PRO A 251 16.41 -24.30 13.80
N THR A 252 16.38 -25.51 14.37
CA THR A 252 17.55 -26.40 14.45
C THR A 252 18.11 -26.83 13.09
N SER A 253 17.34 -26.68 12.01
CA SER A 253 17.71 -26.99 10.63
C SER A 253 18.29 -25.82 9.83
N LEU A 254 18.18 -24.58 10.31
CA LEU A 254 18.56 -23.37 9.57
C LEU A 254 20.09 -23.17 9.59
N PRO A 255 20.79 -23.06 8.45
CA PRO A 255 22.18 -22.63 8.42
C PRO A 255 22.37 -21.25 9.08
N LYS A 256 23.41 -21.09 9.91
CA LYS A 256 23.75 -19.79 10.51
C LYS A 256 24.34 -18.86 9.45
N ALA A 257 23.66 -17.74 9.20
CA ALA A 257 24.10 -16.65 8.34
C ALA A 257 23.91 -15.31 9.07
N PRO A 258 24.67 -14.24 8.74
CA PRO A 258 24.46 -12.92 9.33
C PRO A 258 23.15 -12.29 8.84
N LEU A 259 22.82 -12.49 7.56
CA LEU A 259 21.59 -12.01 6.92
C LEU A 259 20.95 -13.15 6.13
N TYR A 260 19.62 -13.14 6.10
CA TYR A 260 18.77 -14.07 5.37
C TYR A 260 17.95 -13.32 4.33
N ALA A 261 17.66 -13.93 3.18
CA ALA A 261 16.89 -13.26 2.12
C ALA A 261 15.39 -13.55 2.24
N THR A 262 14.56 -12.50 2.31
CA THR A 262 13.09 -12.59 2.31
C THR A 262 12.48 -12.32 0.95
N VAL A 263 13.20 -11.64 0.05
CA VAL A 263 12.85 -11.52 -1.37
C VAL A 263 14.09 -11.77 -2.21
N ILE A 264 13.95 -12.63 -3.23
CA ILE A 264 15.03 -12.96 -4.17
C ILE A 264 14.56 -12.77 -5.61
N GLN A 265 15.48 -12.37 -6.48
CA GLN A 265 15.34 -12.37 -7.92
C GLN A 265 16.02 -13.62 -8.48
N ASP A 266 15.35 -14.35 -9.36
CA ASP A 266 15.92 -15.38 -10.23
C ASP A 266 16.18 -14.76 -11.61
N LEU A 267 17.44 -14.78 -12.04
CA LEU A 267 17.90 -14.28 -13.33
C LEU A 267 17.59 -15.23 -14.50
N GLY A 268 17.06 -16.43 -14.23
CA GLY A 268 16.77 -17.43 -15.26
C GLY A 268 18.02 -18.11 -15.84
N LEU A 269 19.14 -18.12 -15.12
CA LEU A 269 20.36 -18.81 -15.54
C LEU A 269 20.28 -20.34 -15.39
N HIS A 270 19.22 -20.85 -14.74
CA HIS A 270 18.96 -22.29 -14.57
C HIS A 270 18.15 -22.88 -15.73
N ASP A 271 17.12 -22.17 -16.20
CA ASP A 271 16.10 -22.69 -17.11
C ASP A 271 15.62 -21.67 -18.18
N GLY A 272 16.15 -20.45 -18.17
CA GLY A 272 15.78 -19.37 -19.10
C GLY A 272 14.65 -18.46 -18.62
N ILE A 273 14.04 -18.71 -17.44
CA ILE A 273 12.85 -17.99 -16.97
C ILE A 273 13.22 -17.06 -15.80
N GLN A 274 12.99 -15.76 -15.96
CA GLN A 274 13.20 -14.80 -14.86
C GLN A 274 12.06 -14.86 -13.85
N ARG A 275 12.39 -14.76 -12.56
CA ARG A 275 11.42 -14.79 -11.47
C ARG A 275 11.74 -13.80 -10.36
N VAL A 276 10.74 -13.43 -9.55
CA VAL A 276 10.95 -12.82 -8.24
C VAL A 276 10.12 -13.57 -7.22
N LEU A 277 10.74 -14.01 -6.12
CA LEU A 277 10.12 -14.82 -5.08
C LEU A 277 10.07 -14.06 -3.74
N PHE A 278 8.88 -14.02 -3.13
CA PHE A 278 8.59 -13.34 -1.86
C PHE A 278 8.31 -14.35 -0.75
N GLY A 279 8.96 -14.20 0.40
CA GLY A 279 8.87 -15.10 1.57
C GLY A 279 7.81 -14.72 2.60
N ASN A 280 6.91 -13.78 2.29
CA ASN A 280 5.65 -13.55 3.03
C ASN A 280 4.66 -12.83 2.10
N ASN A 281 3.46 -12.53 2.59
CA ASN A 281 2.44 -11.76 1.87
C ASN A 281 2.80 -10.26 1.76
N LEU A 282 1.85 -9.47 1.26
CA LEU A 282 1.97 -8.03 1.01
C LEU A 282 1.63 -7.15 2.23
N THR A 283 1.42 -7.69 3.43
CA THR A 283 1.12 -6.85 4.62
C THR A 283 2.27 -5.91 4.98
N PHE A 284 3.50 -6.38 4.81
CA PHE A 284 4.72 -5.59 4.97
C PHE A 284 4.85 -4.57 3.83
N TRP A 285 4.91 -3.26 4.17
CA TRP A 285 4.83 -2.18 3.17
C TRP A 285 5.98 -2.22 2.15
N LEU A 286 7.17 -2.68 2.54
CA LEU A 286 8.32 -2.78 1.64
C LEU A 286 8.14 -3.90 0.60
N HIS A 287 7.43 -4.99 0.92
CA HIS A 287 7.01 -5.98 -0.09
C HIS A 287 6.11 -5.34 -1.16
N LYS A 288 5.23 -4.40 -0.80
CA LYS A 288 4.38 -3.70 -1.79
C LYS A 288 5.21 -2.88 -2.78
N LEU A 289 6.26 -2.20 -2.33
CA LEU A 289 7.15 -1.45 -3.24
C LEU A 289 7.98 -2.38 -4.13
N ILE A 290 8.60 -3.42 -3.54
CA ILE A 290 9.40 -4.40 -4.28
C ILE A 290 8.53 -5.20 -5.26
N PHE A 291 7.24 -5.40 -4.99
CA PHE A 291 6.28 -6.03 -5.91
C PHE A 291 5.99 -5.16 -7.14
N ILE A 292 5.79 -3.85 -6.96
CA ILE A 292 5.62 -2.91 -8.09
C ILE A 292 6.91 -2.81 -8.91
N ASP A 293 8.06 -2.75 -8.25
CA ASP A 293 9.38 -2.79 -8.90
C ASP A 293 9.60 -4.11 -9.67
N ALA A 294 9.18 -5.25 -9.12
CA ALA A 294 9.23 -6.54 -9.79
C ALA A 294 8.36 -6.57 -11.05
N ILE A 295 7.11 -6.08 -11.00
CA ILE A 295 6.25 -5.96 -12.19
C ILE A 295 6.92 -5.06 -13.26
N SER A 296 7.45 -3.91 -12.85
CA SER A 296 8.13 -2.98 -13.75
C SER A 296 9.37 -3.60 -14.39
N PHE A 297 10.21 -4.31 -13.63
CA PHE A 297 11.41 -4.97 -14.15
C PHE A 297 11.06 -6.14 -15.08
N LEU A 298 10.24 -7.09 -14.59
CA LEU A 298 9.88 -8.33 -15.28
C LEU A 298 8.91 -8.14 -16.46
N THR A 299 8.55 -6.90 -16.80
CA THR A 299 7.81 -6.55 -18.02
C THR A 299 8.60 -5.63 -18.97
N GLY A 300 9.90 -5.43 -18.73
CA GLY A 300 10.71 -4.50 -19.52
C GLY A 300 10.22 -3.05 -19.44
N LYS A 301 9.67 -2.66 -18.28
CA LYS A 301 9.01 -1.37 -17.99
C LYS A 301 7.73 -1.07 -18.79
N LYS A 302 7.12 -2.07 -19.43
CA LYS A 302 5.78 -1.91 -20.04
C LYS A 302 4.68 -1.72 -19.00
N LEU A 303 4.75 -2.40 -17.85
CA LEU A 303 3.87 -2.16 -16.69
C LEU A 303 4.66 -1.41 -15.61
N ALA A 304 4.88 -0.12 -15.83
CA ALA A 304 5.58 0.75 -14.89
C ALA A 304 4.67 1.93 -14.47
N LEU A 305 4.77 2.33 -13.20
CA LEU A 305 4.20 3.58 -12.71
C LEU A 305 5.20 4.72 -12.92
N SER A 306 4.71 5.96 -13.07
CA SER A 306 5.60 7.13 -13.02
C SER A 306 6.31 7.22 -11.65
N LEU A 307 7.42 7.94 -11.61
CA LEU A 307 8.09 8.33 -10.37
C LEU A 307 7.48 9.61 -9.75
N ASP A 308 6.61 10.33 -10.47
CA ASP A 308 5.92 11.54 -9.98
C ASP A 308 5.04 11.23 -8.77
N ARG A 309 5.12 12.04 -7.72
CA ARG A 309 4.30 11.90 -6.50
C ARG A 309 3.58 13.21 -6.23
N TYR A 310 2.25 13.17 -6.32
CA TYR A 310 1.38 14.29 -6.00
C TYR A 310 0.99 14.21 -4.52
N ILE A 311 1.27 15.27 -3.77
CA ILE A 311 0.87 15.40 -2.37
C ILE A 311 -0.10 16.59 -2.32
N LEU A 312 -1.38 16.32 -2.04
CA LEU A 312 -2.35 17.36 -1.73
C LEU A 312 -2.28 17.63 -0.22
N VAL A 313 -1.98 18.87 0.15
CA VAL A 313 -2.10 19.36 1.52
C VAL A 313 -3.30 20.29 1.53
N ASP A 314 -4.39 19.87 2.16
CA ASP A 314 -5.55 20.72 2.40
C ASP A 314 -5.42 21.39 3.77
N ILE A 315 -6.01 22.59 3.91
CA ILE A 315 -5.92 23.40 5.13
C ILE A 315 -7.31 23.95 5.45
N ASP A 316 -8.08 23.14 6.17
CA ASP A 316 -9.40 23.50 6.71
C ASP A 316 -9.32 24.60 7.79
N ASP A 317 -10.49 25.12 8.16
CA ASP A 317 -10.75 25.94 9.35
C ASP A 317 -9.92 27.24 9.55
N ILE A 318 -9.20 27.70 8.51
CA ILE A 318 -8.29 28.87 8.51
C ILE A 318 -8.87 30.09 9.27
N PHE A 319 -10.18 30.33 9.18
CA PHE A 319 -10.85 31.48 9.79
C PHE A 319 -11.79 31.16 10.97
N VAL A 320 -12.01 29.90 11.33
CA VAL A 320 -12.99 29.52 12.39
C VAL A 320 -12.36 28.94 13.66
N GLY A 321 -11.03 28.87 13.72
CA GLY A 321 -10.29 28.51 14.92
C GLY A 321 -10.62 29.40 16.14
N LYS A 322 -10.55 28.81 17.34
CA LYS A 322 -10.83 29.51 18.61
C LYS A 322 -9.78 30.58 18.93
N GLU A 323 -10.17 31.59 19.70
CA GLU A 323 -9.23 32.61 20.18
C GLU A 323 -8.04 31.97 20.94
N GLY A 324 -6.83 32.46 20.67
CA GLY A 324 -5.59 31.87 21.17
C GLY A 324 -5.05 30.67 20.36
N THR A 325 -5.85 30.03 19.50
CA THR A 325 -5.40 28.97 18.57
C THR A 325 -5.71 29.26 17.10
N ARG A 326 -6.40 30.37 16.79
CA ARG A 326 -6.68 30.82 15.42
C ARG A 326 -5.39 31.30 14.75
N MET A 327 -5.17 30.86 13.51
CA MET A 327 -4.02 31.26 12.70
C MET A 327 -3.94 32.78 12.56
N ASN A 328 -2.79 33.36 12.90
CA ASN A 328 -2.53 34.81 12.84
C ASN A 328 -1.57 35.16 11.69
N ILE A 329 -1.46 36.45 11.37
CA ILE A 329 -0.67 36.95 10.23
C ILE A 329 0.79 36.48 10.23
N GLN A 330 1.42 36.28 11.40
CA GLN A 330 2.80 35.80 11.46
C GLN A 330 2.90 34.31 11.10
N ASP A 331 1.91 33.49 11.50
CA ASP A 331 1.86 32.06 11.17
C ASP A 331 1.76 31.86 9.65
N VAL A 332 0.92 32.66 8.97
CA VAL A 332 0.78 32.60 7.51
C VAL A 332 2.08 33.04 6.81
N LYS A 333 2.77 34.06 7.33
CA LYS A 333 4.09 34.48 6.80
C LYS A 333 5.15 33.41 6.96
N VAL A 334 5.23 32.76 8.13
CA VAL A 334 6.14 31.62 8.34
C VAL A 334 5.80 30.48 7.38
N SER A 335 4.53 30.22 7.10
CA SER A 335 4.10 29.25 6.08
C SER A 335 4.52 29.64 4.64
N GLN A 336 4.57 30.93 4.31
CA GLN A 336 5.14 31.45 3.06
C GLN A 336 6.66 31.31 3.00
N GLU A 337 7.37 31.71 4.07
CA GLU A 337 8.83 31.65 4.17
C GLU A 337 9.37 30.21 4.15
N LEU A 338 8.62 29.26 4.73
CA LEU A 338 8.88 27.82 4.64
C LEU A 338 8.48 27.18 3.29
N GLY A 339 7.98 27.98 2.33
CA GLY A 339 7.65 27.51 0.98
C GLY A 339 6.36 26.67 0.87
N MET A 340 5.64 26.42 1.96
CA MET A 340 4.36 25.69 1.94
C MET A 340 3.28 26.45 1.13
N ALA A 341 3.38 27.78 1.09
CA ALA A 341 2.55 28.65 0.25
C ALA A 341 3.24 29.12 -1.06
N SER A 342 4.26 28.40 -1.56
CA SER A 342 5.04 28.80 -2.75
C SER A 342 4.26 28.88 -4.07
N GLN A 343 3.04 28.32 -4.15
CA GLN A 343 2.15 28.49 -5.31
C GLN A 343 1.11 29.61 -5.14
N ILE A 344 1.05 30.32 -4.00
CA ILE A 344 0.12 31.44 -3.77
C ILE A 344 0.64 32.73 -4.43
N ASN A 345 0.88 32.68 -5.74
CA ASN A 345 1.23 33.83 -6.58
C ASN A 345 0.33 33.96 -7.82
N ASP A 346 -0.68 33.07 -7.99
CA ASP A 346 -1.72 33.25 -9.00
C ASP A 346 -2.78 34.28 -8.55
N SER A 347 -3.34 35.00 -9.52
CA SER A 347 -4.09 36.25 -9.36
C SER A 347 -5.34 36.12 -8.48
N ASN A 348 -5.89 34.90 -8.37
CA ASN A 348 -7.11 34.60 -7.61
C ASN A 348 -6.94 34.65 -6.09
N HIS A 349 -5.72 34.49 -5.55
CA HIS A 349 -5.54 34.37 -4.08
C HIS A 349 -5.42 35.71 -3.34
N LYS A 350 -5.45 36.86 -4.04
CA LYS A 350 -5.46 38.20 -3.42
C LYS A 350 -6.67 38.48 -2.51
N TYR A 351 -7.75 37.71 -2.62
CA TYR A 351 -8.94 37.87 -1.77
C TYR A 351 -8.71 37.35 -0.33
N ILE A 352 -8.00 36.23 -0.17
CA ILE A 352 -7.71 35.60 1.13
C ILE A 352 -6.99 36.60 2.05
N TRP A 353 -5.94 37.24 1.54
CA TRP A 353 -5.16 38.25 2.26
C TRP A 353 -5.96 39.50 2.66
N ARG A 354 -6.89 39.95 1.80
CA ARG A 354 -7.74 41.10 2.10
C ARG A 354 -8.75 40.81 3.22
N GLU A 355 -9.27 39.59 3.29
CA GLU A 355 -10.22 39.21 4.33
C GLU A 355 -9.53 39.00 5.69
N ILE A 356 -8.32 38.44 5.70
CA ILE A 356 -7.46 38.38 6.91
C ILE A 356 -7.17 39.78 7.45
N GLU A 357 -6.82 40.75 6.60
CA GLU A 357 -6.58 42.13 7.05
C GLU A 357 -7.85 42.82 7.58
N LYS A 358 -9.01 42.61 6.96
CA LYS A 358 -10.28 43.16 7.44
C LYS A 358 -10.65 42.61 8.82
N ASP A 359 -10.55 41.29 8.99
CA ASP A 359 -10.99 40.61 10.22
C ASP A 359 -9.98 40.74 11.38
N GLN A 360 -8.84 41.39 11.15
CA GLN A 360 -7.95 41.90 12.19
C GLN A 360 -8.28 43.37 12.55
N ARG A 361 -8.62 44.20 11.56
CA ARG A 361 -9.00 45.62 11.79
C ARG A 361 -10.31 45.76 12.58
N SER A 362 -11.26 44.85 12.40
CA SER A 362 -12.54 44.81 13.14
C SER A 362 -12.37 44.73 14.66
N PHE A 363 -11.31 44.09 15.16
CA PHE A 363 -11.05 43.92 16.59
C PHE A 363 -10.19 45.04 17.22
N GLN A 364 -9.56 45.91 16.42
CA GLN A 364 -8.66 46.95 16.95
C GLN A 364 -9.34 48.28 17.31
N THR A 365 -10.64 48.45 17.06
CA THR A 365 -11.36 49.72 17.29
C THR A 365 -12.52 49.63 18.28
N ILE A 366 -12.24 49.30 19.55
CA ILE A 366 -13.15 49.60 20.69
C ILE A 366 -12.38 50.19 21.89
N PRO A 367 -12.24 51.52 21.98
CA PRO A 367 -11.95 52.21 23.23
C PRO A 367 -13.24 52.41 24.04
N VAL A 368 -13.25 52.02 25.32
CA VAL A 368 -14.41 52.20 26.21
C VAL A 368 -14.31 53.54 26.96
N HIS A 369 -15.37 54.35 26.93
CA HIS A 369 -15.68 55.29 28.03
C HIS A 369 -17.19 55.60 28.10
N LEU A 370 -17.74 55.71 29.32
CA LEU A 370 -19.17 55.84 29.57
C LEU A 370 -19.67 57.29 29.56
N SER A 371 -20.92 57.49 29.14
CA SER A 371 -21.84 58.56 29.60
C SER A 371 -23.30 58.13 29.39
N VAL A 372 -24.18 58.53 30.31
CA VAL A 372 -25.61 58.11 30.45
C VAL A 372 -26.33 59.35 31.03
N PRO A 373 -27.53 59.83 30.57
CA PRO A 373 -28.78 59.06 30.69
C PRO A 373 -30.01 59.33 29.76
N GLN A 374 -30.96 58.38 29.83
CA GLN A 374 -32.44 58.52 29.86
C GLN A 374 -33.33 58.96 28.66
N ALA A 375 -34.35 58.09 28.44
CA ALA A 375 -35.78 58.35 28.20
C ALA A 375 -36.32 58.87 26.84
N GLY A 376 -37.37 58.20 26.33
CA GLY A 376 -38.21 58.63 25.18
C GLY A 376 -38.76 57.44 24.35
N PRO A 377 -40.07 57.34 24.06
CA PRO A 377 -40.66 56.14 23.42
C PRO A 377 -41.01 56.28 21.92
N CYS A 378 -41.07 55.11 21.25
CA CYS A 378 -41.91 54.70 20.11
C CYS A 378 -42.41 55.72 19.07
N LEU A 379 -42.11 55.46 17.77
CA LEU A 379 -43.09 55.52 16.67
C LEU A 379 -42.60 54.73 15.42
N CYS A 380 -43.49 54.50 14.46
CA CYS A 380 -43.29 53.59 13.32
C CYS A 380 -43.04 54.33 11.99
N TYR A 381 -42.43 53.66 10.98
CA TYR A 381 -42.84 53.63 9.56
C TYR A 381 -41.97 52.58 8.82
N GLN A 382 -42.54 51.48 8.30
CA GLN A 382 -43.05 51.24 6.93
C GLN A 382 -42.00 51.03 5.82
N ARG A 383 -42.26 50.03 4.95
CA ARG A 383 -41.50 49.72 3.73
C ARG A 383 -42.07 50.48 2.52
N PRO A 384 -41.27 50.77 1.48
CA PRO A 384 -41.77 50.89 0.11
C PRO A 384 -42.11 49.51 -0.49
N ARG A 385 -43.10 49.44 -1.38
CA ARG A 385 -43.43 48.30 -2.28
C ARG A 385 -44.25 48.85 -3.47
N GLN A 386 -44.54 48.00 -4.48
CA GLN A 386 -45.43 48.21 -5.66
C GLN A 386 -44.76 48.94 -6.86
N THR A 387 -45.09 48.72 -8.15
CA THR A 387 -45.86 47.69 -8.93
C THR A 387 -45.50 47.85 -10.44
N LEU A 388 -45.84 46.98 -11.42
CA LEU A 388 -46.45 45.64 -11.44
C LEU A 388 -45.52 44.66 -12.23
N VAL A 389 -45.75 43.98 -13.37
CA VAL A 389 -46.86 43.72 -14.31
C VAL A 389 -46.73 42.27 -14.83
N ASP A 390 -47.84 41.53 -14.87
CA ASP A 390 -48.00 40.16 -15.43
C ASP A 390 -49.06 40.20 -16.59
N PRO A 391 -49.42 39.13 -17.36
CA PRO A 391 -49.09 37.69 -17.20
C PRO A 391 -48.84 36.81 -18.49
N ILE A 392 -48.21 35.64 -18.28
CA ILE A 392 -48.56 34.25 -18.73
C ILE A 392 -49.44 34.08 -20.01
N PRO A 393 -49.02 33.28 -21.04
CA PRO A 393 -49.34 31.83 -21.03
C PRO A 393 -48.34 30.83 -21.66
N CYS A 394 -48.54 29.56 -21.31
CA CYS A 394 -47.79 28.39 -21.76
C CYS A 394 -48.27 27.84 -23.13
N GLN A 395 -47.41 27.07 -23.82
CA GLN A 395 -47.88 25.87 -24.53
C GLN A 395 -46.78 24.81 -24.74
N ARG A 396 -47.21 23.62 -25.17
CA ARG A 396 -46.47 22.36 -25.38
C ARG A 396 -46.94 21.79 -26.72
N LEU A 397 -46.05 21.20 -27.55
CA LEU A 397 -46.27 19.99 -28.39
C LEU A 397 -45.31 19.89 -29.61
N ASN A 398 -44.81 18.66 -29.83
CA ASN A 398 -44.65 17.92 -31.10
C ASN A 398 -43.75 18.38 -32.27
N GLN A 399 -42.80 17.49 -32.60
CA GLN A 399 -42.38 17.06 -33.96
C GLN A 399 -43.60 16.70 -34.87
N PRO A 400 -43.55 16.75 -36.23
CA PRO A 400 -42.85 15.69 -36.99
C PRO A 400 -42.38 15.93 -38.46
N GLN A 401 -41.43 15.05 -38.86
CA GLN A 401 -41.33 14.30 -40.14
C GLN A 401 -41.05 14.93 -41.53
N HIS A 402 -40.43 14.07 -42.36
CA HIS A 402 -40.35 14.05 -43.84
C HIS A 402 -39.49 15.14 -44.53
N LEU A 403 -38.89 14.90 -45.73
CA LEU A 403 -39.13 13.83 -46.73
C LEU A 403 -37.83 13.21 -47.32
N GLN A 404 -37.98 11.95 -47.74
CA GLN A 404 -37.23 11.09 -48.69
C GLN A 404 -36.28 11.81 -49.71
N SER A 405 -35.15 11.24 -50.15
CA SER A 405 -35.04 10.22 -51.23
C SER A 405 -33.58 10.22 -51.79
N GLN A 406 -33.04 9.30 -52.61
CA GLN A 406 -33.47 7.96 -53.07
C GLN A 406 -32.26 7.05 -53.42
N THR A 407 -32.48 5.75 -53.27
CA THR A 407 -31.79 4.55 -53.80
C THR A 407 -30.97 4.64 -55.12
N ARG A 408 -29.84 3.91 -55.18
CA ARG A 408 -29.61 2.67 -55.99
C ARG A 408 -28.24 2.08 -55.61
N ASN A 409 -27.98 0.79 -55.31
CA ASN A 409 -28.62 -0.52 -55.55
C ASN A 409 -28.28 -1.17 -56.91
N TRP A 410 -27.49 -2.27 -56.87
CA TRP A 410 -27.57 -3.58 -57.60
C TRP A 410 -26.26 -4.37 -57.28
N ASN A 411 -26.21 -5.67 -56.94
CA ASN A 411 -26.68 -6.92 -57.59
C ASN A 411 -25.78 -7.39 -58.78
N SER A 412 -25.45 -8.68 -58.94
CA SER A 412 -25.84 -9.91 -58.19
C SER A 412 -24.94 -11.13 -58.51
N ASN A 413 -25.34 -12.31 -57.98
CA ASN A 413 -25.00 -13.72 -58.33
C ASN A 413 -24.11 -14.39 -57.27
N GLN A 414 -24.59 -15.33 -56.43
CA GLN A 414 -25.31 -16.61 -56.66
C GLN A 414 -24.44 -17.74 -57.22
N HIS A 415 -24.25 -18.78 -56.40
CA HIS A 415 -24.74 -20.12 -56.72
C HIS A 415 -25.07 -20.90 -55.43
N SER A 416 -25.95 -21.89 -55.52
CA SER A 416 -26.44 -22.68 -54.38
C SER A 416 -26.17 -24.16 -54.56
N THR A 417 -25.92 -24.86 -53.45
CA THR A 417 -26.32 -26.27 -53.29
C THR A 417 -26.59 -26.57 -51.82
N ALA A 418 -27.55 -27.45 -51.56
CA ALA A 418 -27.86 -27.98 -50.24
C ALA A 418 -27.94 -29.51 -50.31
N ILE A 419 -27.66 -30.21 -49.21
CA ILE A 419 -28.06 -31.60 -48.98
C ILE A 419 -28.10 -31.88 -47.46
N ALA A 420 -29.16 -32.55 -47.04
CA ALA A 420 -29.34 -33.30 -45.80
C ALA A 420 -30.41 -34.38 -46.15
N PRO A 421 -30.51 -35.55 -45.48
CA PRO A 421 -31.07 -35.56 -44.11
C PRO A 421 -30.67 -36.75 -43.20
N HIS A 422 -31.27 -36.77 -42.00
CA HIS A 422 -31.60 -37.93 -41.14
C HIS A 422 -30.50 -38.94 -40.71
N LEU A 423 -30.33 -39.09 -39.38
CA LEU A 423 -31.00 -40.20 -38.64
C LEU A 423 -31.01 -40.02 -37.11
N GLN A 424 -32.01 -40.64 -36.49
CA GLN A 424 -32.32 -40.77 -35.05
C GLN A 424 -33.33 -41.94 -34.92
N PRO A 425 -33.71 -42.44 -33.72
CA PRO A 425 -33.20 -42.20 -32.37
C PRO A 425 -32.87 -43.50 -31.61
N HIS A 426 -32.61 -43.42 -30.30
CA HIS A 426 -33.18 -44.42 -29.38
C HIS A 426 -33.58 -43.80 -28.03
N ARG A 427 -34.67 -44.31 -27.43
CA ARG A 427 -35.18 -43.88 -26.11
C ARG A 427 -34.75 -44.86 -25.02
N GLN A 428 -34.61 -44.36 -23.80
CA GLN A 428 -35.29 -44.93 -22.63
C GLN A 428 -35.61 -43.83 -21.60
N ARG A 429 -36.39 -44.15 -20.55
CA ARG A 429 -37.06 -43.19 -19.65
C ARG A 429 -37.04 -43.69 -18.20
N VAL A 430 -36.82 -42.76 -17.23
CA VAL A 430 -37.50 -42.71 -15.91
C VAL A 430 -37.11 -43.84 -14.92
N PRO A 431 -37.19 -43.69 -13.57
CA PRO A 431 -37.79 -42.61 -12.77
C PRO A 431 -36.82 -41.79 -11.90
N ALA A 432 -37.38 -40.85 -11.13
CA ALA A 432 -36.71 -40.07 -10.09
C ALA A 432 -37.40 -40.28 -8.73
N SER A 433 -36.64 -40.20 -7.62
CA SER A 433 -37.16 -40.08 -6.25
C SER A 433 -36.03 -39.82 -5.24
N GLN A 434 -36.24 -38.86 -4.32
CA GLN A 434 -35.64 -38.78 -2.98
C GLN A 434 -34.09 -38.56 -2.89
N ASN A 435 -33.53 -37.84 -1.92
CA ASN A 435 -34.06 -37.01 -0.82
C ASN A 435 -33.18 -35.74 -0.65
N TRP A 436 -33.74 -34.71 -0.03
CA TRP A 436 -32.98 -33.66 0.67
C TRP A 436 -33.21 -33.81 2.19
N GLU A 437 -32.42 -33.09 2.99
CA GLU A 437 -32.51 -32.97 4.46
C GLU A 437 -32.18 -34.24 5.28
N GLU A 438 -30.94 -34.31 5.80
CA GLU A 438 -30.62 -34.46 7.25
C GLU A 438 -29.10 -34.67 7.47
N ALA A 439 -28.39 -33.65 7.99
CA ALA A 439 -27.00 -33.77 8.47
C ALA A 439 -26.56 -32.58 9.35
N ALA A 440 -27.39 -32.13 10.31
CA ALA A 440 -27.05 -31.03 11.21
C ALA A 440 -27.03 -31.46 12.68
N LYS A 441 -25.98 -31.05 13.41
CA LYS A 441 -25.69 -31.27 14.85
C LYS A 441 -25.17 -32.66 15.24
N GLN A 442 -23.97 -32.70 15.83
CA GLN A 442 -23.50 -33.46 17.02
C GLN A 442 -22.02 -32.99 17.29
N PRO A 443 -21.41 -33.16 18.48
CA PRO A 443 -20.74 -32.02 19.11
C PRO A 443 -19.30 -32.26 19.61
N TYR A 444 -18.69 -31.20 20.17
CA TYR A 444 -17.43 -31.24 20.91
C TYR A 444 -17.44 -32.25 22.08
N PRO A 445 -16.38 -33.06 22.27
CA PRO A 445 -16.14 -33.75 23.53
C PRO A 445 -15.52 -32.81 24.57
N LYS A 446 -15.95 -32.93 25.84
CA LYS A 446 -15.20 -32.38 26.98
C LYS A 446 -14.13 -33.38 27.42
N GLY A 447 -13.03 -32.86 27.97
CA GLY A 447 -11.87 -33.67 28.35
C GLY A 447 -12.05 -34.53 29.61
N SER A 448 -11.03 -35.33 29.90
CA SER A 448 -10.85 -36.07 31.16
C SER A 448 -9.45 -35.80 31.69
N ALA A 449 -9.28 -35.80 33.03
CA ALA A 449 -8.01 -35.54 33.69
C ALA A 449 -7.77 -36.56 34.81
N ARG A 450 -6.65 -37.28 34.70
CA ARG A 450 -5.92 -38.07 35.72
C ARG A 450 -4.74 -38.77 34.99
N ALA A 451 -3.59 -38.99 35.62
CA ALA A 451 -3.17 -38.66 36.99
C ALA A 451 -1.76 -38.03 36.97
#